data_AF-A0A4Z0Y805-F1
#
_entry.id   AF-A0A4Z0Y805-F1
#
_cell.length_a   1.000
_cell.length_b   1.000
_cell.length_c   1.000
_cell.angle_alpha   90.00
_cell.angle_beta   90.00
_cell.angle_gamma   90.00
#
_symmetry.space_group_name_H-M   'P 1'
#
loop_
_entity.id
_entity.type
_entity.pdbx_description
1 polymer ?
#
loop_
_entity_poly.entity_id
_entity_poly.type
_entity_poly.pdbx_seq_one_letter_code
_entity_poly.pdbx_strand_id
1 'polypeptide(L)'
;MSRVYTSYSEEEFALISNECEQYGMTPSAFQKYCVLLYLGQNAEEIKKIDIEEMKQIMNQELNNKKVGDKFIVSALLPPEKWSNLNRSQKITLSLYLKNIIENCSDRFRVCDILHNNIKQYERY
;
A
#
# COMPACT_ATOMS: atom_id res chain seq x y z
N MET A 1 18.52 -3.82 6.72
CA MET A 1 17.81 -2.56 7.05
C MET A 1 18.20 -2.15 8.45
N SER A 2 18.64 -0.91 8.65
CA SER A 2 18.94 -0.36 9.97
C SER A 2 17.63 -0.07 10.72
N ARG A 3 17.58 -0.37 12.03
CA ARG A 3 16.40 -0.18 12.87
C ARG A 3 16.76 0.72 14.05
N VAL A 4 15.85 1.64 14.40
CA VAL A 4 15.93 2.46 15.61
C VAL A 4 14.84 2.00 16.55
N TYR A 5 15.19 1.73 17.80
CA TYR A 5 14.26 1.35 18.87
C TYR A 5 14.13 2.51 19.84
N THR A 6 12.90 2.84 20.22
CA THR A 6 12.58 3.89 21.19
C THR A 6 11.50 3.37 22.12
N SER A 7 11.62 3.64 23.41
CA SER A 7 10.60 3.35 24.40
C SER A 7 9.85 4.63 24.73
N TYR A 8 8.54 4.53 24.91
CA TYR A 8 7.66 5.63 25.27
C TYR A 8 6.93 5.25 26.56
N SER A 9 6.63 6.25 27.39
CA SER A 9 5.62 6.10 28.44
C SER A 9 4.23 5.87 27.81
N GLU A 10 3.27 5.37 28.58
CA GLU A 10 1.90 5.20 28.10
C GLU A 10 1.28 6.54 27.65
N GLU A 11 1.57 7.61 28.38
CA GLU A 11 1.10 8.97 28.06
C GLU A 11 1.70 9.49 26.75
N GLU A 12 3.03 9.33 26.57
CA GLU A 12 3.71 9.72 25.33
C GLU A 12 3.18 8.93 24.13
N PHE A 13 2.96 7.62 24.29
CA PHE A 13 2.44 6.78 23.22
C PHE A 13 0.99 7.12 22.86
N ALA A 14 0.16 7.48 23.85
CA ALA A 14 -1.21 7.93 23.63
C ALA A 14 -1.25 9.24 22.83
N LEU A 15 -0.37 10.21 23.16
CA LEU A 15 -0.25 11.47 22.41
C LEU A 15 0.15 11.21 20.95
N ILE A 16 1.15 10.35 20.73
CA ILE A 16 1.61 9.99 19.37
C ILE A 16 0.50 9.29 18.59
N SER A 17 -0.23 8.37 19.22
CA SER A 17 -1.30 7.60 18.59
C SER A 17 -2.46 8.51 18.14
N ASN A 18 -2.88 9.44 19.00
CA ASN A 18 -3.93 10.40 18.66
C ASN A 18 -3.54 11.32 17.51
N GLU A 19 -2.29 11.78 17.48
CA GLU A 19 -1.82 12.68 16.42
C GLU A 19 -1.61 11.93 15.10
N CYS A 20 -1.03 10.73 15.11
CA CYS A 20 -0.74 9.99 13.87
C CYS A 20 -1.99 9.56 13.10
N GLU A 21 -3.11 9.35 13.79
CA GLU A 21 -4.41 9.06 13.17
C GLU A 21 -4.87 10.19 12.23
N GLN A 22 -4.65 11.45 12.59
CA GLN A 22 -5.00 12.61 11.74
C GLN A 22 -4.27 12.58 10.39
N TYR A 23 -3.10 11.95 10.35
CA TYR A 23 -2.28 11.78 9.15
C TYR A 23 -2.45 10.41 8.49
N GLY A 24 -3.31 9.53 9.03
CA GLY A 24 -3.51 8.17 8.52
C GLY A 24 -2.26 7.29 8.61
N MET A 25 -1.37 7.58 9.57
CA MET A 25 -0.10 6.89 9.77
C MET A 25 -0.13 5.98 10.99
N THR A 26 0.73 4.95 11.01
CA THR A 26 1.04 4.23 12.26
C THR A 26 1.97 5.09 13.13
N PRO A 27 2.02 4.88 14.46
CA PRO A 27 2.94 5.62 15.35
C PRO A 27 4.40 5.60 14.89
N SER A 28 4.88 4.44 14.43
CA SER A 28 6.25 4.29 13.91
C SER A 28 6.50 5.02 12.59
N ALA A 29 5.51 5.04 11.70
CA ALA A 29 5.60 5.80 10.45
C ALA A 29 5.57 7.31 10.71
N PHE A 30 4.72 7.74 11.66
CA PHE A 30 4.64 9.13 12.09
C PHE A 30 5.91 9.61 12.77
N GLN A 31 6.50 8.82 13.68
CA GLN A 31 7.80 9.11 14.29
C GLN A 31 8.88 9.30 13.20
N LYS A 32 8.97 8.38 12.24
CA LYS A 32 9.89 8.51 11.10
C LYS A 32 9.63 9.78 10.30
N TYR A 33 8.36 10.08 10.01
CA TYR A 33 7.96 11.30 9.31
C TYR A 33 8.42 12.55 10.04
N CYS A 34 8.15 12.66 11.34
CA CYS A 34 8.55 13.80 12.17
C CYS A 34 10.07 13.97 12.23
N VAL A 35 10.82 12.87 12.38
CA VAL A 35 12.30 12.91 12.43
C VAL A 35 12.88 13.36 11.10
N LEU A 36 12.41 12.82 9.97
CA LEU A 36 12.89 13.23 8.65
C LEU A 36 12.53 14.69 8.35
N LEU A 37 11.30 15.10 8.69
CA LEU A 37 10.88 16.49 8.56
C LEU A 37 11.76 17.44 9.37
N TYR A 38 12.08 17.08 10.62
CA TYR A 38 12.97 17.85 11.49
C TYR A 38 14.38 17.98 10.90
N LEU A 39 14.86 16.95 10.18
CA LEU A 39 16.13 16.97 9.46
C LEU A 39 16.09 17.72 8.12
N GLY A 40 14.98 18.41 7.81
CA GLY A 40 14.84 19.22 6.59
C GLY A 40 14.56 18.41 5.32
N GLN A 41 14.16 17.14 5.44
CA GLN A 41 13.67 16.37 4.30
C GLN A 41 12.28 16.87 3.89
N ASN A 42 12.00 16.93 2.59
CA ASN A 42 10.79 17.53 2.06
C ASN A 42 9.54 16.79 2.56
N ALA A 43 8.67 17.51 3.28
CA ALA A 43 7.44 16.99 3.85
C ALA A 43 6.55 16.29 2.79
N GLU A 44 6.49 16.83 1.58
CA GLU A 44 5.64 16.32 0.51
C GLU A 44 6.11 14.95 -0.01
N GLU A 45 7.42 14.73 -0.04
CA GLU A 45 8.02 13.44 -0.45
C GLU A 45 7.83 12.36 0.61
N ILE A 46 7.72 12.73 1.89
CA ILE A 46 7.60 11.78 3.01
C ILE A 46 6.12 11.43 3.28
N LYS A 47 5.18 12.34 3.03
CA LYS A 47 3.78 12.21 3.50
C LYS A 47 2.83 11.43 2.60
N LYS A 48 3.06 11.35 1.29
CA LYS A 48 2.03 10.86 0.38
C LYS A 48 2.52 9.64 -0.38
N ILE A 49 2.12 8.47 0.10
CA ILE A 49 1.76 7.42 -0.85
C ILE A 49 0.42 7.87 -1.45
N ASP A 50 0.49 8.50 -2.61
CA ASP A 50 -0.70 8.89 -3.34
C ASP A 50 -1.41 7.65 -3.85
N ILE A 51 -2.66 7.45 -3.42
CA ILE A 51 -3.44 6.28 -3.80
C ILE A 51 -3.77 6.31 -5.30
N GLU A 52 -3.89 7.50 -5.90
CA GLU A 52 -4.13 7.63 -7.34
C GLU A 52 -2.87 7.27 -8.13
N GLU A 53 -1.69 7.66 -7.65
CA GLU A 53 -0.42 7.18 -8.21
C GLU A 53 -0.35 5.64 -8.15
N MET A 54 -0.76 5.02 -7.04
CA MET A 54 -0.74 3.55 -6.92
C MET A 54 -1.71 2.88 -7.90
N LYS A 55 -2.88 3.47 -8.11
CA LYS A 55 -3.83 2.99 -9.13
C LYS A 55 -3.26 3.13 -10.55
N GLN A 56 -2.56 4.22 -10.85
CA GLN A 56 -1.92 4.41 -12.15
C GLN A 56 -0.84 3.35 -12.41
N ILE A 57 0.05 3.11 -11.44
CA ILE A 57 1.08 2.06 -11.53
C ILE A 57 0.42 0.70 -11.74
N MET A 58 -0.63 0.40 -10.96
CA MET A 58 -1.38 -0.86 -11.10
C MET A 58 -1.97 -1.03 -12.51
N ASN A 59 -2.55 0.03 -13.09
CA ASN A 59 -3.10 -0.01 -14.46
C ASN A 59 -2.02 -0.23 -15.52
N GLN A 60 -0.86 0.43 -15.36
CA GLN A 60 0.28 0.23 -16.25
C GLN A 60 0.77 -1.22 -16.21
N GLU A 61 0.96 -1.77 -15.01
CA GLU A 61 1.37 -3.15 -14.82
C GLU A 61 0.36 -4.15 -15.39
N LEU A 62 -0.94 -3.92 -15.18
CA LEU A 62 -2.00 -4.76 -15.76
C LEU A 62 -1.97 -4.77 -17.30
N ASN A 63 -1.74 -3.61 -17.92
CA ASN A 63 -1.64 -3.52 -19.37
C ASN A 63 -0.42 -4.26 -19.91
N ASN A 64 0.68 -4.27 -19.15
CA ASN A 64 1.93 -4.94 -19.50
C ASN A 64 1.89 -6.46 -19.28
N LYS A 65 0.92 -6.99 -18.53
CA LYS A 65 0.77 -8.45 -18.36
C LYS A 65 0.55 -9.15 -19.69
N LYS A 66 1.18 -10.29 -19.86
CA LYS A 66 0.99 -11.19 -21.00
C LYS A 66 -0.15 -12.16 -20.72
N VAL A 67 -0.72 -12.70 -21.78
CA VAL A 67 -1.72 -13.79 -21.67
C VAL A 67 -1.08 -14.99 -20.97
N GLY A 68 -1.76 -15.55 -19.97
CA GLY A 68 -1.30 -16.62 -19.09
C GLY A 68 -0.58 -16.14 -17.82
N ASP A 69 -0.29 -14.84 -17.68
CA ASP A 69 0.37 -14.33 -16.47
C ASP A 69 -0.58 -14.36 -15.27
N LYS A 70 -0.10 -14.96 -14.17
CA LYS A 70 -0.80 -14.98 -12.88
C LYS A 70 -0.24 -13.93 -11.93
N PHE A 71 -1.11 -13.24 -11.22
CA PHE A 71 -0.70 -12.17 -10.30
C PHE A 71 -1.67 -12.01 -9.12
N ILE A 72 -1.20 -11.32 -8.09
CA ILE A 72 -1.99 -10.86 -6.93
C ILE A 72 -1.86 -9.34 -6.82
N VAL A 73 -2.73 -8.69 -6.03
CA VAL A 73 -2.75 -7.21 -5.95
C VAL A 73 -1.38 -6.62 -5.56
N SER A 74 -0.65 -7.27 -4.66
CA SER A 74 0.64 -6.78 -4.16
C SER A 74 1.76 -6.91 -5.18
N ALA A 75 1.61 -7.79 -6.18
CA ALA A 75 2.60 -7.98 -7.24
C ALA A 75 2.49 -6.93 -8.36
N LEU A 76 1.44 -6.09 -8.33
CA LEU A 76 1.22 -5.01 -9.29
C LEU A 76 1.85 -3.68 -8.84
N LEU A 77 2.52 -3.67 -7.69
CA LEU A 77 3.06 -2.47 -7.07
C LEU A 77 4.50 -2.74 -6.62
N PRO A 78 5.37 -1.72 -6.62
CA PRO A 78 6.73 -1.87 -6.12
C PRO A 78 6.72 -2.35 -4.66
N PRO A 79 7.54 -3.34 -4.26
CA PRO A 79 7.52 -3.92 -2.91
C PRO A 79 7.71 -2.89 -1.80
N GLU A 80 8.56 -1.89 -2.03
CA GLU A 80 8.81 -0.77 -1.12
C GLU A 80 7.59 0.13 -0.95
N LYS A 81 6.75 0.28 -1.98
CA LYS A 81 5.50 1.05 -1.86
C LYS A 81 4.41 0.22 -1.20
N TRP A 82 4.22 -1.03 -1.63
CA TRP A 82 3.21 -1.94 -1.06
C TRP A 82 3.41 -2.17 0.44
N SER A 83 4.66 -2.35 0.88
CA SER A 83 4.97 -2.57 2.31
C SER A 83 4.62 -1.38 3.18
N ASN A 84 4.79 -0.15 2.66
CA ASN A 84 4.50 1.09 3.38
C ASN A 84 3.01 1.51 3.35
N LEU A 85 2.17 0.85 2.53
CA LEU A 85 0.73 1.10 2.56
C LEU A 85 0.10 0.61 3.87
N ASN A 86 -0.78 1.43 4.44
CA ASN A 86 -1.60 1.05 5.58
C ASN A 86 -2.71 0.06 5.16
N ARG A 87 -3.39 -0.53 6.14
CA ARG A 87 -4.44 -1.55 5.90
C ARG A 87 -5.57 -1.00 5.03
N SER A 88 -6.03 0.23 5.30
CA SER A 88 -7.12 0.86 4.55
C SER A 88 -6.75 1.03 3.07
N GLN A 89 -5.56 1.57 2.78
CA GLN A 89 -5.07 1.74 1.41
C GLN A 89 -4.91 0.40 0.68
N LYS A 90 -4.39 -0.64 1.35
CA LYS A 90 -4.29 -2.00 0.78
C LYS A 90 -5.67 -2.55 0.41
N ILE A 91 -6.68 -2.31 1.25
CA ILE A 91 -8.07 -2.71 0.97
C ILE A 91 -8.61 -1.92 -0.22
N THR A 92 -8.42 -0.60 -0.25
CA THR A 92 -8.86 0.26 -1.36
C THR A 92 -8.30 -0.21 -2.70
N LEU A 93 -7.01 -0.52 -2.78
CA LEU A 93 -6.37 -1.03 -4.00
C LEU A 93 -6.87 -2.44 -4.38
N SER A 94 -7.16 -3.28 -3.39
CA SER A 94 -7.73 -4.61 -3.62
C SER A 94 -9.14 -4.53 -4.22
N LEU A 95 -9.97 -3.62 -3.71
CA LEU A 95 -11.31 -3.35 -4.24
C LEU A 95 -11.25 -2.71 -5.62
N TYR A 96 -10.30 -1.81 -5.84
CA TYR A 96 -10.07 -1.19 -7.13
C TYR A 96 -9.72 -2.24 -8.20
N LEU A 97 -8.76 -3.13 -7.91
CA LEU A 97 -8.41 -4.22 -8.83
C LEU A 97 -9.61 -5.13 -9.11
N LYS A 98 -10.37 -5.50 -8.06
CA LYS A 98 -11.56 -6.33 -8.21
C LYS A 98 -12.55 -5.69 -9.20
N ASN A 99 -12.82 -4.39 -9.06
CA ASN A 99 -13.73 -3.65 -9.93
C ASN A 99 -13.23 -3.60 -11.39
N ILE A 100 -11.92 -3.43 -11.60
CA ILE A 100 -11.33 -3.50 -12.96
C ILE A 100 -11.59 -4.86 -13.59
N ILE A 101 -11.35 -5.94 -12.85
CA ILE A 101 -11.49 -7.30 -13.38
C ILE A 101 -12.96 -7.65 -13.63
N GLU A 102 -13.88 -7.16 -12.80
CA GLU A 102 -15.32 -7.34 -13.02
C GLU A 102 -15.80 -6.59 -14.29
N ASN A 103 -15.30 -5.37 -14.54
CA ASN A 103 -15.69 -4.56 -15.71
C ASN A 103 -14.91 -4.92 -16.99
N CYS A 104 -13.70 -5.45 -16.87
CA CYS A 104 -12.88 -5.95 -17.97
C CYS A 104 -12.75 -7.47 -17.89
N SER A 105 -13.89 -8.12 -17.66
CA SER A 105 -14.01 -9.57 -17.57
C SER A 105 -13.69 -10.27 -18.89
N ASP A 106 -13.54 -9.51 -19.98
CA ASP A 106 -13.09 -9.91 -21.31
C ASP A 106 -11.55 -10.11 -21.42
N ARG A 107 -10.78 -9.67 -20.41
CA ARG A 107 -9.31 -9.70 -20.41
C ARG A 107 -8.70 -10.36 -19.17
N PHE A 108 -9.41 -10.40 -18.06
CA PHE A 108 -8.91 -10.89 -16.79
C PHE A 108 -9.93 -11.80 -16.11
N ARG A 109 -9.45 -12.79 -15.37
CA ARG A 109 -10.28 -13.69 -14.57
C ARG A 109 -9.66 -13.99 -13.21
N VAL A 110 -10.50 -14.39 -12.27
CA VAL A 110 -10.03 -15.01 -11.01
C VAL A 110 -9.58 -16.44 -11.33
N CYS A 111 -8.33 -16.75 -11.03
CA CYS A 111 -7.73 -18.06 -11.27
C CYS A 111 -7.84 -18.96 -10.04
N ASP A 112 -7.53 -18.42 -8.85
CA ASP A 112 -7.48 -19.19 -7.61
C ASP A 112 -7.65 -18.31 -6.37
N ILE A 113 -7.85 -18.93 -5.21
CA ILE A 113 -7.80 -18.30 -3.89
C ILE A 113 -6.67 -18.96 -3.09
N LEU A 114 -5.57 -18.24 -2.93
CA LEU A 114 -4.41 -18.68 -2.18
C LEU A 114 -4.66 -18.60 -0.66
N HIS A 115 -3.71 -19.13 0.10
CA HIS A 115 -3.69 -19.05 1.56
C HIS A 115 -3.95 -17.62 2.07
N ASN A 116 -4.67 -17.51 3.18
CA ASN A 116 -5.19 -16.25 3.75
C ASN A 116 -6.22 -15.52 2.86
N ASN A 117 -6.99 -16.25 2.05
CA ASN A 117 -8.03 -15.70 1.17
C ASN A 117 -7.52 -14.68 0.14
N ILE A 118 -6.27 -14.82 -0.31
CA ILE A 118 -5.68 -13.93 -1.31
C ILE A 118 -6.12 -14.39 -2.70
N LYS A 119 -6.90 -13.57 -3.40
CA LYS A 119 -7.31 -13.85 -4.77
C LYS A 119 -6.12 -13.75 -5.72
N GLN A 120 -5.90 -14.80 -6.52
CA GLN A 120 -4.99 -14.81 -7.65
C GLN A 120 -5.79 -14.59 -8.93
N TYR A 121 -5.27 -13.71 -9.77
CA TYR A 121 -5.86 -13.33 -11.05
C TYR A 121 -4.96 -13.79 -12.19
N GLU A 122 -5.55 -13.97 -13.36
CA GLU A 122 -4.86 -14.34 -14.58
C GLU A 122 -5.35 -13.46 -15.73
N ARG A 123 -4.42 -13.03 -16.58
CA ARG A 123 -4.76 -12.44 -17.87
C ARG A 123 -4.96 -13.55 -18.88
N TYR A 124 -6.06 -13.52 -19.61
CA TYR A 124 -6.38 -14.54 -20.61
C TYR A 124 -6.40 -13.97 -22.04
#